data_AF-A0A812HB52-F1
#
_entry.id   AF-A0A812HB52-F1
#
_cell.length_a   1.000
_cell.length_b   1.000
_cell.length_c   1.000
_cell.angle_alpha   90.00
_cell.angle_beta   90.00
_cell.angle_gamma   90.00
#
_symmetry.space_group_name_H-M   'P 1'
#
loop_
_entity.id
_entity.type
_entity.pdbx_description
1 polymer ?
#
loop_
_entity_poly.entity_id
_entity_poly.type
_entity_poly.pdbx_seq_one_letter_code
_entity_poly.pdbx_strand_id
1 'polypeptide(L)' 'MMTLIFLLLLIAMLSAFLGKKAVGYAFFASSVIIGLYWFNHHATDPLSILL' A
#
# COMPACT_ATOMS: atom_id res chain seq x y z
N MET A 1 -4.52 -1.62 -8.12
CA MET A 1 -3.88 -1.83 -6.81
C MET A 1 -3.08 -0.62 -6.32
N MET A 2 -2.40 0.13 -7.18
CA MET A 2 -1.67 1.35 -6.77
C MET A 2 -2.52 2.37 -5.98
N THR A 3 -3.72 2.72 -6.46
CA THR A 3 -4.60 3.69 -5.77
C THR A 3 -4.98 3.26 -4.35
N LEU A 4 -5.15 1.97 -4.10
CA LEU A 4 -5.48 1.43 -2.78
C LEU A 4 -4.32 1.65 -1.79
N ILE A 5 -3.08 1.41 -2.22
CA ILE A 5 -1.88 1.61 -1.40
C ILE A 5 -1.76 3.08 -0.99
N PHE A 6 -1.96 4.01 -1.94
CA PHE A 6 -1.96 5.45 -1.64
C PHE A 6 -3.09 5.87 -0.71
N LEU A 7 -4.29 5.30 -0.87
CA LEU A 7 -5.40 5.56 0.04
C LEU A 7 -5.10 5.09 1.47
N LEU A 8 -4.51 3.91 1.65
CA LEU A 8 -4.11 3.39 2.96
C LEU A 8 -3.05 4.29 3.61
N LEU A 9 -2.07 4.77 2.84
CA LEU A 9 -1.06 5.72 3.32
C LEU A 9 -1.67 7.07 3.71
N LEU A 10 -2.64 7.57 2.94
CA LEU A 10 -3.37 8.79 3.28
C LEU A 10 -4.14 8.63 4.59
N ILE A 11 -4.84 7.52 4.79
CA ILE A 11 -5.55 7.23 6.04
C ILE A 11 -4.57 7.10 7.21
N ALA A 12 -3.40 6.49 6.99
CA ALA A 12 -2.35 6.40 8.00
C ALA A 12 -1.85 7.78 8.43
N MET A 13 -1.58 8.68 7.48
CA MET A 13 -1.17 10.05 7.72
C MET A 13 -2.25 10.86 8.46
N LEU A 14 -3.51 10.77 8.02
CA LEU A 14 -4.64 11.43 8.69
C LEU A 14 -4.82 10.91 10.12
N SER A 15 -4.68 9.60 10.34
CA SER A 15 -4.76 9.01 11.67
C SER A 15 -3.64 9.50 12.58
N ALA A 16 -2.40 9.62 12.07
CA ALA A 16 -1.28 10.20 12.80
C ALA A 16 -1.50 11.69 13.12
N PHE A 17 -2.02 12.46 12.16
CA PHE A 17 -2.36 13.88 12.33
C PHE A 17 -3.44 14.10 13.40
N LEU A 18 -4.46 13.24 13.44
CA LEU A 18 -5.51 13.25 14.47
C LEU A 18 -5.08 12.67 15.83
N GLY A 19 -3.79 12.33 16.01
CA GLY A 19 -3.24 11.77 17.24
C GLY A 19 -3.55 10.29 17.47
N LYS A 20 -4.25 9.62 16.54
CA LYS A 20 -4.60 8.19 16.60
C LYS A 20 -3.45 7.30 16.10
N LYS A 21 -2.32 7.36 16.81
CA LYS A 21 -1.06 6.72 16.37
C LYS A 21 -1.17 5.22 16.13
N ALA A 22 -1.86 4.48 17.00
CA ALA A 22 -2.04 3.03 16.84
C ALA A 22 -2.75 2.66 15.53
N VAL A 23 -3.82 3.40 15.19
CA VAL A 23 -4.55 3.24 13.94
C VAL A 23 -3.68 3.61 12.75
N GLY A 24 -2.92 4.71 12.86
CA GLY A 24 -1.94 5.11 11.85
C GLY A 24 -0.89 4.03 11.56
N TYR A 25 -0.32 3.43 12.60
CA TYR A 25 0.64 2.33 12.45
C TYR A 25 0.02 1.09 11.82
N ALA A 26 -1.22 0.75 12.16
CA ALA A 26 -1.92 -0.40 11.56
C ALA A 26 -2.14 -0.20 10.04
N PHE A 27 -2.62 0.98 9.62
CA PHE A 27 -2.79 1.30 8.20
C PHE A 27 -1.46 1.37 7.46
N PHE A 28 -0.43 1.95 8.07
CA PHE A 28 0.91 2.00 7.48
C PHE A 28 1.49 0.60 7.26
N ALA A 29 1.50 -0.26 8.28
CA ALA A 29 1.99 -1.64 8.16
C ALA A 29 1.22 -2.43 7.09
N SER A 30 -0.11 -2.28 7.06
CA SER A 30 -0.95 -2.92 6.06
C SER A 30 -0.61 -2.45 4.64
N SER A 31 -0.36 -1.15 4.44
CA SER A 31 0.05 -0.61 3.15
C SER A 31 1.39 -1.16 2.66
N VAL A 32 2.34 -1.40 3.56
CA VAL A 32 3.64 -2.00 3.24
C VAL A 32 3.47 -3.45 2.79
N ILE A 33 2.70 -4.26 3.53
CA ILE A 33 2.47 -5.68 3.19
C ILE A 33 1.78 -5.80 1.83
N ILE A 34 0.70 -5.03 1.62
CA ILE A 34 -0.04 -5.03 0.34
C ILE A 34 0.84 -4.50 -0.78
N GLY A 35 1.68 -3.48 -0.51
CA GLY A 35 2.63 -2.93 -1.48
C GLY A 35 3.67 -3.95 -1.92
N LEU A 36 4.24 -4.72 -0.99
CA LEU A 36 5.19 -5.80 -1.31
C LEU A 36 4.52 -6.90 -2.13
N TYR A 37 3.30 -7.32 -1.76
CA TYR A 37 2.53 -8.28 -2.53
C TYR A 37 2.26 -7.78 -3.95
N TRP A 38 1.76 -6.55 -4.08
CA TRP A 38 1.47 -5.96 -5.39
C TRP A 38 2.73 -5.82 -6.24
N PHE A 39 3.85 -5.36 -5.65
CA PHE A 39 5.10 -5.21 -6.38
C PHE A 39 5.63 -6.55 -6.86
N ASN A 40 5.57 -7.60 -6.03
CA ASN A 40 5.96 -8.94 -6.43
C ASN A 40 5.09 -9.47 -7.57
N HIS A 41 3.77 -9.31 -7.46
CA HIS A 41 2.83 -9.68 -8.52
C HIS A 41 3.13 -8.91 -9.82
N HIS A 42 3.26 -7.59 -9.74
CA HIS A 42 3.50 -6.74 -10.90
C HIS A 42 4.86 -6.98 -11.57
N ALA A 43 5.89 -7.34 -10.80
CA ALA A 43 7.21 -7.68 -11.31
C ALA A 43 7.26 -9.07 -11.98
N THR A 44 6.30 -9.95 -11.66
CA THR A 44 6.21 -11.31 -12.22
C THR A 44 5.12 -11.45 -13.28
N ASP A 45 4.30 -10.42 -13.48
CA ASP A 45 3.36 -10.35 -14.58
C ASP A 45 4.11 -10.45 -15.92
N PRO A 46 3.71 -11.36 -16.82
CA PRO A 46 4.38 -11.53 -18.10
C PRO A 46 4.30 -10.25 -18.92
N LEU A 47 5.45 -9.75 -19.36
CA LEU A 47 5.53 -8.56 -20.20
C LEU A 47 4.89 -8.90 -21.55
N SER A 48 3.74 -8.28 -21.87
CA SER A 48 2.98 -8.48 -23.12
C SER A 48 3.74 -8.13 -24.42
N ILE A 49 5.04 -7.84 -24.37
CA ILE A 49 5.84 -7.47 -25.54
C ILE A 49 6.39 -8.69 -26.32
N LEU A 50 6.06 -9.90 -25.88
CA LEU A 50 6.52 -11.18 -26.46
C LEU A 50 5.39 -12.00 -27.10
N LEU A 51 4.29 -11.35 -27.50
CA LEU A 51 3.24 -11.91 -28.36
C LEU A 51 3.09 -11.05 -29.62
#